data_AF-A0A1G5J0L2-F1
#
_entry.id   AF-A0A1G5J0L2-F1
#
_cell.length_a   1.000
_cell.length_b   1.000
_cell.length_c   1.000
_cell.angle_alpha   90.00
_cell.angle_beta   90.00
_cell.angle_gamma   90.00
#
_symmetry.space_group_name_H-M   'P 1'
#
loop_
_entity.id
_entity.type
_entity.pdbx_description
1 polymer ?
#
loop_
_entity_poly.entity_id
_entity_poly.type
_entity_poly.pdbx_seq_one_letter_code
_entity_poly.pdbx_strand_id
1 'polypeptide(L)'
;MNTEQTVTSKTGVLKIGKSVSDKLPQVKDPSINIRDRLNDVLLLEKHSLVSYQIGINEIINDDLRQLVIKNRDNIQQLHTQCFNELFNLGEYQANAATKSEIADLVEIFKGYQVQLPLQQ
;
A
#
# COMPACT_ATOMS: atom_id res chain seq x y z
N MET A 1 -7.52 -2.74 8.02
CA MET A 1 -7.25 -1.31 8.27
C MET A 1 -8.57 -0.58 8.43
N ASN A 2 -8.74 0.23 9.48
CA ASN A 2 -9.94 1.06 9.65
C ASN A 2 -9.72 2.41 8.95
N THR A 3 -10.21 2.55 7.71
CA THR A 3 -10.02 3.74 6.88
C THR A 3 -10.91 4.92 7.26
N GLU A 4 -11.85 4.73 8.18
CA GLU A 4 -12.70 5.81 8.72
C GLU A 4 -12.00 6.59 9.82
N GLN A 5 -10.90 6.05 10.37
CA GLN A 5 -10.09 6.77 11.35
C GLN A 5 -9.24 7.83 10.67
N THR A 6 -9.32 9.05 11.20
CA THR A 6 -8.57 10.19 10.70
C THR A 6 -7.74 10.85 11.80
N VAL A 7 -6.65 11.49 11.39
CA VAL A 7 -5.76 12.26 12.25
C VAL A 7 -5.35 13.54 11.52
N THR A 8 -5.32 14.65 12.25
CA THR A 8 -4.86 15.93 11.72
C THR A 8 -3.37 16.06 11.98
N SER A 9 -2.58 16.32 10.92
CA SER A 9 -1.14 16.53 11.05
C SER A 9 -0.84 17.84 11.82
N LYS A 10 0.41 18.01 12.26
CA LYS A 10 0.90 19.27 12.84
C LYS A 10 0.71 20.48 11.90
N THR A 11 0.62 20.23 10.60
CA THR A 11 0.40 21.24 9.56
C THR A 11 -1.09 21.45 9.21
N GLY A 12 -2.01 20.80 9.93
CA GLY A 12 -3.47 20.95 9.73
C GLY A 12 -4.07 20.07 8.63
N VAL A 13 -3.29 19.16 8.03
CA VAL A 13 -3.79 18.28 6.96
C VAL A 13 -4.52 17.09 7.57
N LEU A 14 -5.77 16.86 7.13
CA LEU A 14 -6.53 15.67 7.50
C LEU A 14 -5.99 14.45 6.76
N LYS A 15 -5.66 13.40 7.52
CA LYS A 15 -5.15 12.14 6.98
C LYS A 15 -5.99 10.98 7.47
N ILE A 16 -6.18 9.97 6.61
CA ILE A 16 -6.63 8.65 7.01
C ILE A 16 -5.46 7.99 7.74
N GLY A 17 -5.65 7.60 8.99
CA GLY A 17 -4.56 7.11 9.83
C GLY A 17 -4.82 7.23 11.32
N LYS A 18 -3.79 6.87 12.09
CA LYS A 18 -3.76 6.99 13.54
C LYS A 18 -2.57 7.83 13.98
N SER A 19 -2.64 8.39 15.19
CA SER A 19 -1.46 8.91 15.87
C SER A 19 -0.43 7.81 16.06
N VAL A 20 0.85 8.17 15.99
CA VAL A 20 1.96 7.23 16.22
C VAL A 20 1.83 6.62 17.61
N SER A 21 1.91 5.30 17.68
CA SER A 21 1.76 4.54 18.92
C SER A 21 2.93 4.75 19.87
N ASP A 22 2.65 4.84 21.18
CA ASP A 22 3.67 4.86 22.24
C ASP A 22 4.54 3.60 22.32
N LYS A 23 4.15 2.53 21.60
CA LYS A 23 4.97 1.31 21.42
C LYS A 23 6.22 1.55 20.58
N LEU A 24 6.25 2.66 19.83
CA LEU A 24 7.40 3.04 19.01
C LEU A 24 8.19 4.16 19.70
N PRO A 25 9.53 4.16 19.56
CA PRO A 25 10.34 5.24 20.09
C PRO A 25 9.95 6.55 19.39
N GLN A 26 9.65 7.59 20.18
CA GLN A 26 9.28 8.91 19.67
C GLN A 26 10.43 9.57 18.89
N VAL A 27 11.68 9.23 19.27
CA VAL A 27 12.91 9.62 18.57
C VAL A 27 13.60 8.34 18.12
N LYS A 28 13.85 8.21 16.81
CA LYS A 28 14.53 7.04 16.25
C LYS A 28 16.00 7.04 16.69
N ASP A 29 16.43 5.93 17.28
CA ASP A 29 17.82 5.64 17.58
C ASP A 29 18.40 4.64 16.54
N PRO A 30 19.70 4.28 16.61
CA PRO A 30 20.30 3.30 15.72
C PRO A 30 19.79 1.86 15.88
N SER A 31 18.96 1.55 16.90
CA SER A 31 18.49 0.20 17.15
C SER A 31 17.34 -0.20 16.22
N ILE A 32 17.26 -1.48 15.85
CA ILE A 32 16.18 -1.98 15.00
C ILE A 32 14.91 -2.15 15.83
N ASN A 33 13.87 -1.37 15.51
CA ASN A 33 12.57 -1.45 16.19
C ASN A 33 11.53 -2.24 15.34
N ILE A 34 10.31 -2.36 15.85
CA ILE A 34 9.25 -3.11 15.16
C ILE A 34 8.80 -2.47 13.85
N ARG A 35 8.85 -1.14 13.72
CA ARG A 35 8.57 -0.44 12.45
C ARG A 35 9.59 -0.85 11.39
N ASP A 36 10.87 -0.85 11.75
CA ASP A 36 11.96 -1.24 10.84
C ASP A 36 11.75 -2.68 10.35
N ARG A 37 11.49 -3.61 11.28
CA ARG A 37 11.23 -5.04 10.95
C ARG A 37 10.02 -5.22 10.05
N LEU A 38 8.92 -4.52 10.32
CA LEU A 38 7.71 -4.59 9.50
C LEU A 38 7.95 -4.03 8.10
N ASN A 39 8.72 -2.95 7.96
CA ASN A 39 9.08 -2.40 6.66
C ASN A 39 9.99 -3.36 5.86
N ASP A 40 10.95 -4.01 6.52
CA ASP A 40 11.81 -5.02 5.88
C ASP A 40 10.98 -6.22 5.38
N VAL A 41 10.05 -6.71 6.19
CA VAL A 41 9.12 -7.78 5.77
C VAL A 41 8.30 -7.30 4.57
N LEU A 42 7.70 -6.11 4.62
CA LEU A 42 6.92 -5.59 3.49
C LEU A 42 7.74 -5.45 2.21
N LEU A 43 9.01 -5.06 2.31
CA LEU A 43 9.91 -4.99 1.16
C LEU A 43 10.13 -6.39 0.57
N LEU A 44 10.45 -7.38 1.40
CA LEU A 44 10.64 -8.76 0.98
C LEU A 44 9.37 -9.33 0.32
N GLU A 45 8.21 -9.12 0.94
CA GLU A 45 6.94 -9.60 0.41
C GLU A 45 6.63 -8.96 -0.96
N LYS A 46 6.89 -7.66 -1.16
CA LYS A 46 6.71 -7.01 -2.47
C LYS A 46 7.57 -7.64 -3.57
N HIS A 47 8.86 -7.85 -3.27
CA HIS A 47 9.75 -8.52 -4.22
C HIS A 47 9.29 -9.95 -4.50
N SER A 48 8.89 -10.68 -3.46
CA SER A 48 8.36 -12.03 -3.59
C SER A 48 7.11 -12.07 -4.46
N LEU A 49 6.14 -11.17 -4.24
CA LEU A 49 4.93 -11.09 -5.06
C LEU A 49 5.24 -10.89 -6.55
N VAL A 50 6.20 -10.02 -6.87
CA VAL A 50 6.65 -9.80 -8.26
C VAL A 50 7.29 -11.08 -8.83
N SER A 51 8.23 -11.70 -8.11
CA SER A 51 8.89 -12.93 -8.55
C SER A 51 7.92 -14.09 -8.73
N TYR A 52 6.96 -14.26 -7.81
CA TYR A 52 5.91 -15.26 -7.93
C TYR A 52 5.02 -15.00 -9.14
N GLN A 53 4.66 -13.74 -9.42
CA GLN A 53 3.85 -13.42 -10.59
C GLN A 53 4.57 -13.76 -11.91
N ILE A 54 5.87 -13.48 -12.00
CA ILE A 54 6.70 -13.88 -13.14
C ILE A 54 6.66 -15.40 -13.28
N GLY A 55 6.93 -16.15 -12.21
CA GLY A 55 6.89 -17.61 -12.23
C GLY A 55 5.53 -18.18 -12.66
N ILE A 56 4.42 -17.64 -12.15
CA ILE A 56 3.05 -18.07 -12.51
C ILE A 56 2.79 -17.96 -14.01
N ASN A 57 3.31 -16.89 -14.63
CA ASN A 57 3.15 -16.64 -16.06
C ASN A 57 3.99 -17.61 -16.92
N GLU A 58 5.12 -18.10 -16.41
CA GLU A 58 6.07 -18.93 -17.15
C GLU A 58 5.89 -20.44 -16.95
N ILE A 59 5.24 -20.87 -15.86
CA ILE A 59 5.02 -22.30 -15.60
C ILE A 59 4.08 -22.91 -16.63
N ILE A 60 4.40 -24.11 -17.14
CA ILE A 60 3.57 -24.82 -18.13
C ILE A 60 2.67 -25.88 -17.46
N ASN A 61 3.13 -26.47 -16.35
CA ASN A 61 2.37 -27.49 -15.62
C ASN A 61 1.30 -26.86 -14.71
N ASP A 62 0.04 -27.24 -14.90
CA ASP A 62 -1.09 -26.61 -14.23
C ASP A 62 -1.21 -26.91 -12.74
N ASP A 63 -0.70 -28.05 -12.26
CA ASP A 63 -0.67 -28.34 -10.83
C ASP A 63 0.37 -27.46 -10.12
N LEU A 64 1.55 -27.29 -10.72
CA LEU A 64 2.64 -26.46 -10.21
C LEU A 64 2.27 -24.97 -10.20
N ARG A 65 1.91 -24.40 -11.35
CA ARG A 65 0.59 -23.80 -11.50
C ARG A 65 -0.10 -23.19 -10.27
N GLN A 66 -1.15 -23.91 -9.91
CA GLN A 66 -2.02 -23.65 -8.78
C GLN A 66 -1.28 -23.62 -7.44
N LEU A 67 -0.26 -24.46 -7.25
CA LEU A 67 0.53 -24.44 -6.01
C LEU A 67 1.26 -23.10 -5.83
N VAL A 68 1.89 -22.58 -6.88
CA VAL A 68 2.60 -21.29 -6.85
C VAL A 68 1.62 -20.13 -6.66
N ILE A 69 0.45 -20.17 -7.31
CA ILE A 69 -0.64 -19.19 -7.07
C ILE A 69 -1.04 -19.19 -5.59
N LYS A 70 -1.29 -20.36 -5.00
CA LYS A 70 -1.65 -20.48 -3.58
C LYS A 70 -0.59 -19.89 -2.65
N ASN A 71 0.69 -20.14 -2.94
CA ASN A 71 1.79 -19.57 -2.15
C ASN A 71 1.85 -18.04 -2.29
N ARG A 72 1.68 -17.52 -3.51
CA ARG A 72 1.60 -16.08 -3.78
C ARG A 72 0.45 -15.40 -3.03
N ASP A 73 -0.69 -16.07 -2.93
CA ASP A 73 -1.84 -15.55 -2.17
C ASP A 73 -1.57 -15.51 -0.66
N ASN A 74 -0.85 -16.50 -0.11
CA ASN A 74 -0.42 -16.47 1.29
C ASN A 74 0.54 -15.30 1.57
N ILE A 75 1.49 -15.04 0.67
CA ILE A 75 2.42 -13.89 0.71
C ILE A 75 1.61 -12.57 0.64
N GLN A 76 0.63 -12.48 -0.26
CA GLN A 76 -0.25 -11.30 -0.34
C GLN A 76 -1.03 -11.06 0.97
N GLN A 77 -1.50 -12.13 1.60
CA GLN A 77 -2.20 -12.04 2.88
C GLN A 77 -1.27 -11.56 3.99
N LEU A 78 -0.05 -12.12 4.09
CA LEU A 78 0.95 -11.69 5.07
C LEU A 78 1.36 -10.22 4.86
N HIS A 79 1.65 -9.82 3.62
CA HIS A 79 1.91 -8.43 3.28
C HIS A 79 0.79 -7.51 3.77
N THR A 80 -0.47 -7.88 3.51
CA THR A 80 -1.63 -7.09 3.93
C THR A 80 -1.76 -7.01 5.44
N GLN A 81 -1.44 -8.08 6.16
CA GLN A 81 -1.41 -8.09 7.63
C GLN A 81 -0.31 -7.15 8.18
N CYS A 82 0.93 -7.26 7.69
CA CYS A 82 2.02 -6.38 8.09
C CYS A 82 1.71 -4.90 7.80
N PHE A 83 1.09 -4.62 6.65
CA PHE A 83 0.67 -3.28 6.28
C PHE A 83 -0.43 -2.74 7.22
N ASN A 84 -1.39 -3.58 7.59
CA ASN A 84 -2.40 -3.23 8.60
C ASN A 84 -1.77 -2.94 9.96
N GLU A 85 -0.72 -3.66 10.36
CA GLU A 85 -0.01 -3.40 11.61
C GLU A 85 0.73 -2.06 11.59
N LEU A 86 1.40 -1.70 10.49
CA LEU A 86 1.99 -0.37 10.35
C LEU A 86 0.94 0.74 10.43
N PHE A 87 -0.23 0.56 9.81
CA PHE A 87 -1.36 1.47 9.95
C PHE A 87 -1.82 1.58 11.41
N ASN A 88 -1.93 0.44 12.11
CA ASN A 88 -2.35 0.40 13.52
C ASN A 88 -1.34 1.05 14.46
N LEU A 89 -0.05 1.02 14.12
CA LEU A 89 1.02 1.72 14.83
C LEU A 89 1.08 3.22 14.51
N GLY A 90 0.28 3.71 13.56
CA GLY A 90 0.27 5.11 13.13
C GLY A 90 1.41 5.48 12.16
N GLU A 91 2.13 4.48 11.64
CA GLU A 91 3.28 4.64 10.74
C GLU A 91 2.90 4.76 9.27
N TYR A 92 1.68 4.38 8.93
CA TYR A 92 1.13 4.55 7.60
C TYR A 92 -0.10 5.43 7.67
N GLN A 93 -0.06 6.53 6.93
CA GLN A 93 -1.15 7.50 6.81
C GLN A 93 -1.29 7.90 5.34
N ALA A 94 -2.51 8.15 4.91
CA ALA A 94 -2.79 8.66 3.57
C ALA A 94 -3.49 10.02 3.67
N ASN A 95 -3.10 10.97 2.81
CA ASN A 95 -3.86 12.22 2.70
C ASN A 95 -5.24 11.90 2.14
N ALA A 96 -6.29 12.39 2.79
CA ALA A 96 -7.62 12.33 2.21
C ALA A 96 -7.75 13.44 1.18
N ALA A 97 -7.91 13.08 -0.09
CA ALA A 97 -8.14 14.06 -1.15
C ALA A 97 -9.44 14.83 -0.88
N THR A 98 -9.38 16.15 -1.01
CA THR A 98 -10.54 17.03 -0.92
C THR A 98 -11.41 16.89 -2.17
N LYS A 99 -12.68 17.29 -2.06
CA LYS A 99 -13.59 17.29 -3.22
C LYS A 99 -13.09 18.20 -4.35
N SER A 100 -12.43 19.30 -4.02
CA SER A 100 -11.81 20.20 -5.01
C SER A 100 -10.64 19.54 -5.73
N GLU A 101 -9.71 18.90 -5.01
CA GLU A 101 -8.59 18.19 -5.64
C GLU A 101 -9.08 17.07 -6.57
N ILE A 102 -10.15 16.37 -6.17
CA ILE A 102 -10.78 15.36 -7.03
C ILE A 102 -11.40 16.02 -8.27
N ALA A 103 -12.10 17.15 -8.13
CA ALA A 103 -12.70 17.87 -9.24
C ALA A 103 -11.65 18.38 -10.25
N ASP A 104 -10.55 18.94 -9.75
CA ASP A 104 -9.43 19.43 -10.57
C ASP A 104 -8.81 18.28 -11.40
N LEU A 105 -8.56 17.13 -10.76
CA LEU A 105 -8.05 15.95 -11.47
C LEU A 105 -9.04 15.46 -12.53
N VAL A 106 -10.34 15.43 -12.23
CA VAL A 106 -11.38 15.07 -13.20
C VAL A 106 -11.35 15.99 -14.43
N GLU A 107 -11.16 17.30 -14.25
CA GLU A 107 -11.04 18.25 -15.36
C GLU A 107 -9.79 17.97 -16.22
N ILE A 108 -8.64 17.74 -15.59
CA ILE A 108 -7.39 17.37 -16.28
C ILE A 108 -7.61 16.11 -17.13
N PHE A 109 -8.17 15.05 -16.55
CA PHE A 109 -8.40 13.78 -17.25
C PHE A 109 -9.47 13.91 -18.35
N LYS A 110 -10.49 14.74 -18.18
CA LYS A 110 -11.45 15.08 -19.25
C LYS A 110 -10.74 15.79 -20.40
N GLY A 111 -9.79 16.68 -20.10
CA GLY A 111 -8.97 17.34 -21.10
C GLY A 111 -8.21 16.34 -22.00
N TYR A 112 -7.79 15.19 -21.48
CA TYR A 112 -7.13 14.15 -22.28
C TYR A 112 -8.06 13.45 -23.28
N GLN A 113 -9.38 13.63 -23.20
CA GLN A 113 -10.29 13.06 -24.21
C GLN A 113 -10.00 13.60 -25.61
N VAL A 114 -9.42 14.79 -25.75
CA VAL A 114 -8.99 15.34 -27.05
C VAL A 114 -7.85 14.55 -27.70
N GLN A 115 -7.14 13.71 -26.93
CA GLN A 115 -6.09 12.82 -27.43
C GLN A 115 -6.66 11.50 -27.96
N LEU A 116 -7.95 11.22 -27.72
CA LEU A 116 -8.59 10.03 -28.26
C LEU A 116 -8.73 10.19 -29.78
N PRO A 117 -8.60 9.09 -30.55
CA PRO A 117 -8.86 9.13 -31.98
C PRO A 117 -10.26 9.67 -32.26
N LEU A 118 -10.40 10.49 -33.30
CA LEU A 118 -11.72 10.87 -33.81
C LEU A 118 -12.47 9.59 -34.20
N GLN A 119 -13.73 9.47 -33.78
CA GLN A 119 -14.58 8.37 -34.24
C GLN A 119 -14.66 8.42 -35.77
N GLN A 120 -14.23 7.34 -36.41
CA GLN A 120 -14.35 7.14 -37.87
C GLN A 120 -15.80 6.89 -38.26
#